data_AF-A0A177Q497-F1
#
_entry.id   AF-A0A177Q497-F1
#
_cell.length_a   1.000
_cell.length_b   1.000
_cell.length_c   1.000
_cell.angle_alpha   90.00
_cell.angle_beta   90.00
_cell.angle_gamma   90.00
#
_symmetry.space_group_name_H-M   'P 1'
#
loop_
_entity.id
_entity.type
_entity.pdbx_description
1 polymer ?
#
loop_
_entity_poly.entity_id
_entity_poly.type
_entity_poly.pdbx_seq_one_letter_code
_entity_poly.pdbx_strand_id
1 'polypeptide(L)' 'MILFTTDKDFLIEGALRQASFSQFPGIIYAQQKEVSVARCVDDLTLIGLAGRSEDIEGKVVHLPLR' A
#
# COMPACT_ATOMS: atom_id res chain seq x y z
N MET A 1 5.53 9.44 -4.42
CA MET A 1 5.46 9.43 -2.92
C MET A 1 4.70 8.19 -2.46
N ILE A 2 5.01 7.59 -1.30
CA ILE A 2 4.36 6.37 -0.81
C ILE A 2 3.76 6.61 0.58
N LEU A 3 2.53 6.15 0.81
CA LEU A 3 1.84 6.20 2.09
C LEU A 3 1.55 4.78 2.59
N PHE A 4 1.99 4.47 3.81
CA PHE A 4 1.56 3.27 4.52
C PHE A 4 0.38 3.61 5.44
N THR A 5 -0.67 2.78 5.43
CA THR A 5 -1.85 2.96 6.28
C THR A 5 -2.50 1.63 6.66
N THR A 6 -3.29 1.66 7.72
CA THR A 6 -4.13 0.54 8.16
C THR A 6 -5.61 0.92 8.21
N ASP A 7 -5.90 2.14 7.78
CA ASP A 7 -7.24 2.68 7.71
C ASP A 7 -7.89 2.32 6.38
N LYS A 8 -9.09 1.73 6.46
CA LYS A 8 -9.85 1.23 5.32
C LYS A 8 -10.39 2.36 4.44
N ASP A 9 -10.55 3.55 4.97
CA ASP A 9 -11.09 4.69 4.21
C ASP A 9 -10.12 5.12 3.10
N PHE A 10 -8.82 4.88 3.29
CA PHE A 10 -7.82 5.09 2.24
C PHE A 10 -7.93 4.12 1.06
N LEU A 11 -8.52 2.94 1.25
CA LEU A 11 -8.80 2.03 0.13
C LEU A 11 -9.87 2.61 -0.79
N ILE A 12 -10.90 3.22 -0.18
CA ILE A 12 -12.00 3.85 -0.91
C ILE A 12 -11.47 5.04 -1.71
N GLU A 13 -10.71 5.92 -1.06
CA GLU A 13 -10.07 7.06 -1.73
C GLU A 13 -9.08 6.63 -2.83
N GLY A 14 -8.25 5.62 -2.56
CA GLY A 14 -7.32 5.05 -3.55
C GLY A 14 -8.04 4.51 -4.78
N ALA A 15 -9.12 3.74 -4.58
CA ALA A 15 -9.93 3.20 -5.67
C ALA A 15 -10.61 4.30 -6.50
N LEU A 16 -11.17 5.33 -5.85
CA LEU A 16 -11.79 6.47 -6.52
C LEU A 16 -10.77 7.27 -7.35
N ARG A 17 -9.57 7.49 -6.82
CA ARG A 17 -8.49 8.22 -7.52
C ARG A 17 -7.89 7.41 -8.67
N GLN A 18 -7.75 6.11 -8.49
CA GLN A 18 -7.33 5.18 -9.54
C GLN A 18 -8.34 5.15 -10.69
N ALA A 19 -9.65 5.14 -10.40
CA ALA A 19 -10.70 5.15 -11.41
C ALA A 19 -10.81 6.49 -12.16
N SER A 20 -10.42 7.60 -11.53
CA SER A 20 -10.43 8.94 -12.14
C SER A 20 -9.12 9.32 -12.85
N PHE A 21 -8.16 8.40 -12.95
CA PHE A 21 -6.81 8.64 -13.51
C PHE A 21 -6.09 9.84 -12.87
N SER A 22 -6.47 10.22 -11.65
CA SER A 22 -5.83 11.30 -10.92
C SER A 22 -4.53 10.76 -10.32
N GLN A 23 -3.44 11.53 -10.40
CA GLN A 23 -2.20 11.14 -9.73
C GLN A 23 -2.41 11.13 -8.22
N PHE A 24 -2.07 10.00 -7.59
CA PHE A 24 -2.07 9.86 -6.13
C PHE A 24 -0.83 9.06 -5.69
N PRO A 25 -0.34 9.28 -4.46
CA PRO A 25 0.78 8.52 -3.93
C PRO A 25 0.43 7.02 -3.88
N GLY A 26 1.43 6.16 -4.03
CA GLY A 26 1.22 4.73 -3.82
C GLY A 26 0.74 4.45 -2.39
N ILE A 27 -0.30 3.64 -2.23
CA ILE A 27 -0.87 3.29 -0.92
C ILE A 27 -0.50 1.85 -0.58
N ILE A 28 0.18 1.63 0.53
CA ILE A 28 0.42 0.31 1.11
C ILE A 28 -0.53 0.15 2.29
N TYR A 29 -1.52 -0.74 2.15
CA TYR A 29 -2.53 -0.99 3.15
C TYR A 29 -2.28 -2.31 3.89
N ALA A 30 -2.25 -2.27 5.22
CA ALA A 30 -2.17 -3.47 6.06
C ALA A 30 -3.41 -3.64 6.94
N GLN A 31 -4.02 -4.82 6.89
CA GLN A 31 -5.11 -5.19 7.79
C GLN A 31 -4.54 -5.68 9.13
N GLN A 32 -4.43 -4.80 10.13
CA GLN A 32 -3.82 -5.14 11.45
C GLN A 32 -4.46 -6.33 12.16
N LYS A 33 -5.73 -6.66 11.88
CA LYS A 33 -6.40 -7.84 12.45
C LYS A 33 -5.86 -9.17 11.90
N GLU A 34 -5.14 -9.14 10.78
CA GLU A 34 -4.68 -10.34 10.07
C GLU A 34 -3.15 -10.45 9.99
N VAL A 35 -2.40 -9.41 10.38
CA VAL A 35 -0.94 -9.34 10.19
C VAL A 35 -0.26 -8.81 11.46
N SER A 36 0.75 -9.53 11.94
CA SER A 36 1.61 -9.04 13.03
C SER A 36 2.47 -7.87 12.55
N VAL A 37 2.87 -6.98 13.48
CA VAL A 37 3.79 -5.87 13.14
C VAL A 37 5.07 -6.40 12.50
N ALA A 38 5.61 -7.51 12.99
CA ALA A 38 6.80 -8.15 12.42
C ALA A 38 6.58 -8.53 10.95
N ARG A 39 5.44 -9.15 10.62
CA ARG A 39 5.14 -9.52 9.23
C ARG A 39 4.93 -8.29 8.33
N CYS A 40 4.30 -7.21 8.84
CA CYS A 40 4.22 -5.95 8.11
C CYS A 40 5.62 -5.38 7.81
N VAL A 41 6.54 -5.42 8.78
CA VAL A 41 7.92 -4.95 8.60
C VAL A 41 8.65 -5.80 7.56
N ASP A 42 8.50 -7.13 7.60
CA ASP A 42 9.11 -8.03 6.61
C ASP A 42 8.63 -7.71 5.19
N ASP A 43 7.31 -7.56 5.01
CA ASP A 43 6.73 -7.26 3.70
C ASP A 43 7.10 -5.85 3.20
N LEU A 44 7.11 -4.85 4.09
CA LEU A 44 7.59 -3.49 3.75
C LEU A 44 9.07 -3.49 3.37
N THR A 45 9.88 -4.29 4.06
CA THR A 45 11.31 -4.46 3.75
C THR A 45 11.48 -5.10 2.38
N LEU A 46 10.70 -6.14 2.06
CA LEU A 46 10.72 -6.75 0.74
C LEU A 46 10.35 -5.76 -0.36
N ILE A 47 9.31 -4.96 -0.15
CA ILE A 47 8.90 -3.90 -1.09
C ILE A 47 10.01 -2.87 -1.28
N GLY A 48 10.64 -2.41 -0.20
CA GLY A 48 11.72 -1.42 -0.26
C GLY A 48 13.01 -1.93 -0.90
N LEU A 49 13.28 -3.23 -0.79
CA LEU A 49 14.48 -3.86 -1.38
C LEU A 49 14.29 -4.25 -2.85
N ALA A 50 13.09 -4.70 -3.23
CA ALA A 50 12.81 -5.23 -4.56
C ALA A 50 12.10 -4.25 -5.50
N GLY A 51 11.33 -3.30 -4.94
CA GLY A 51 10.49 -2.38 -5.69
C GLY A 51 11.10 -0.98 -5.82
N ARG A 52 10.64 -0.25 -6.83
CA ARG A 52 10.87 1.19 -6.97
C ARG A 52 9.61 1.96 -6.65
N SER A 53 9.75 3.25 -6.33
CA SER A 53 8.61 4.13 -6.07
C SER A 53 7.61 4.17 -7.21
N GLU A 54 8.10 4.11 -8.45
CA GLU A 54 7.29 4.16 -9.67
C GLU A 54 6.44 2.90 -9.85
N ASP A 55 6.83 1.78 -9.24
CA ASP A 55 6.09 0.52 -9.32
C ASP A 55 4.77 0.59 -8.52
N ILE A 56 4.70 1.48 -7.53
CA ILE A 56 3.60 1.59 -6.56
C ILE A 56 2.80 2.89 -6.75
N GLU A 57 3.38 3.90 -7.38
CA GLU A 57 2.71 5.17 -7.61
C GLU A 57 1.38 4.99 -8.37
N GLY A 58 0.32 5.63 -7.89
CA GLY A 58 -1.03 5.46 -8.43
C GLY A 58 -1.65 4.08 -8.22
N LYS A 59 -1.11 3.25 -7.32
CA LYS A 59 -1.63 1.91 -7.00
C LYS A 59 -1.87 1.72 -5.51
N VAL A 60 -2.69 0.72 -5.20
CA VAL A 60 -2.91 0.22 -3.85
C VAL A 60 -2.32 -1.18 -3.73
N VAL A 61 -1.40 -1.38 -2.78
CA VAL A 61 -0.77 -2.66 -2.45
C VAL A 61 -1.31 -3.14 -1.11
N HIS A 62 -1.73 -4.39 -1.04
CA HIS A 62 -2.28 -4.99 0.17
C HIS A 62 -1.23 -5.86 0.87
N LEU A 63 -1.07 -5.68 2.17
CA LEU A 63 -0.34 -6.59 3.05
C LEU A 63 -1.33 -7.56 3.75
N PRO A 64 -0.92 -8.82 4.00
CA PRO A 64 0.40 -9.36 3.73
C PRO A 64 0.57 -9.70 2.25
N LEU A 65 1.81 -9.66 1.76
CA LEU A 65 2.11 -10.10 0.39
C LEU A 65 1.88 -11.63 0.32
N ARG A 66 0.92 -12.05 -0.52
CA ARG A 66 0.60 -13.46 -0.77
C ARG A 66 1.65 -14.12 -1.66
#